data_AF-A0A1H0FL73-F1
#
_entry.id   AF-A0A1H0FL73-F1
#
_cell.length_a   1.000
_cell.length_b   1.000
_cell.length_c   1.000
_cell.angle_alpha   90.00
_cell.angle_beta   90.00
_cell.angle_gamma   90.00
#
_symmetry.space_group_name_H-M   'P 1'
#
loop_
_entity.id
_entity.type
_entity.pdbx_description
1 polymer ?
#
loop_
_entity_poly.entity_id
_entity_poly.type
_entity_poly.pdbx_seq_one_letter_code
_entity_poly.pdbx_strand_id
1 'polypeptide(L)'
;MTKANFGLDDFSIAPRRRAQELVPIESDRDDKKRQRSAPRVSKGSDDTALMAKPSDDEKQARERERAMVQGEARRSLRNLKRTKQRHVKFYVNVALDQETKARLVRAAYENDVKMTVVMKEAIDFYLSENGY
;
A
#
# COMPACT_ATOMS: atom_id res chain seq x y z
N MET A 1 -23.92 -19.70 -10.72
CA MET A 1 -22.90 -18.72 -10.29
C MET A 1 -22.78 -17.65 -11.36
N THR A 2 -23.35 -16.47 -11.13
CA THR A 2 -23.32 -15.34 -12.07
C THR A 2 -22.00 -14.58 -11.89
N LYS A 3 -21.26 -14.37 -13.00
CA LYS A 3 -20.01 -13.60 -13.00
C LYS A 3 -20.37 -12.11 -12.89
N ALA A 4 -19.86 -11.43 -11.87
CA ALA A 4 -19.96 -9.99 -11.77
C ALA A 4 -19.11 -9.35 -12.88
N ASN A 5 -19.76 -8.71 -13.85
CA ASN A 5 -19.10 -7.88 -14.86
C ASN A 5 -18.78 -6.53 -14.23
N PHE A 6 -17.53 -6.34 -13.79
CA PHE A 6 -17.03 -5.02 -13.39
C PHE A 6 -16.66 -4.23 -14.64
N GLY A 7 -17.25 -3.04 -14.79
CA GLY A 7 -17.05 -2.16 -15.93
C GLY A 7 -15.86 -1.21 -15.74
N LEU A 8 -15.40 -0.56 -16.82
CA LEU A 8 -14.36 0.47 -16.72
C LEU A 8 -14.81 1.69 -15.89
N ASP A 9 -16.12 1.87 -15.73
CA ASP A 9 -16.74 2.96 -14.98
C ASP A 9 -16.71 2.76 -13.45
N ASP A 10 -16.38 1.54 -12.98
CA ASP A 10 -16.21 1.24 -11.55
C ASP A 10 -14.88 1.79 -11.00
N PHE A 11 -14.04 2.37 -11.86
CA PHE A 11 -12.77 2.99 -11.50
C PHE A 11 -12.86 4.50 -11.59
N SER A 12 -12.62 5.19 -10.46
CA SER A 12 -12.51 6.65 -10.38
C SER A 12 -11.23 7.14 -11.08
N ILE A 13 -11.29 7.26 -12.40
CA ILE A 13 -10.20 7.77 -13.24
C ILE A 13 -10.18 9.29 -13.15
N ALA A 14 -9.08 9.85 -12.61
CA ALA A 14 -8.87 11.29 -12.57
C ALA A 14 -8.83 11.87 -14.00
N PRO A 15 -9.44 13.05 -14.25
CA PRO A 15 -9.51 13.62 -15.58
C PRO A 15 -8.10 13.95 -16.10
N ARG A 16 -7.76 13.40 -17.26
CA ARG A 16 -6.51 13.76 -17.95
C ARG A 16 -6.57 15.22 -18.34
N ARG A 17 -5.62 16.01 -17.83
CA ARG A 17 -5.34 17.36 -18.32
C ARG A 17 -5.00 17.25 -19.81
N ARG A 18 -5.89 17.75 -20.68
CA ARG A 18 -5.59 17.88 -22.11
C ARG A 18 -4.42 18.86 -22.23
N ALA A 19 -3.31 18.39 -22.80
CA ALA A 19 -2.28 19.29 -23.29
C ALA A 19 -2.92 20.14 -24.38
N GLN A 20 -3.13 21.42 -24.08
CA GLN A 20 -3.56 22.39 -25.07
C GLN A 20 -2.46 22.56 -26.11
N GLU A 21 -2.91 22.61 -27.36
CA GLU A 21 -2.13 22.81 -28.56
C GLU A 21 -1.28 24.08 -28.47
N LEU A 22 -0.04 23.93 -28.94
CA LEU A 22 0.92 25.02 -29.14
C LEU A 22 0.48 25.88 -30.33
N VAL A 23 0.14 27.15 -30.09
CA VAL A 23 0.26 28.22 -31.10
C VAL A 23 0.66 29.54 -30.40
N PRO A 24 1.61 30.34 -30.96
CA PRO A 24 2.36 31.36 -30.22
C PRO A 24 1.75 32.76 -30.39
N ILE A 25 1.79 33.60 -29.33
CA ILE A 25 1.57 35.04 -29.46
C ILE A 25 2.59 35.79 -28.60
N GLU A 26 3.27 36.70 -29.29
CA GLU A 26 4.30 37.62 -28.82
C GLU A 26 3.76 38.69 -27.86
N SER A 27 4.67 39.07 -26.96
CA SER A 27 4.85 40.31 -26.19
C SER A 27 3.80 41.42 -26.21
N ASP A 28 3.41 41.87 -25.02
CA ASP A 28 3.65 43.27 -24.58
C ASP A 28 3.42 43.43 -23.05
N ARG A 29 4.45 43.94 -22.35
CA ARG A 29 4.44 44.88 -21.20
C ARG A 29 3.74 44.47 -19.89
N ASP A 30 4.17 44.79 -18.67
CA ASP A 30 5.31 45.53 -18.10
C ASP A 30 5.36 45.20 -16.58
N ASP A 31 6.54 45.39 -15.98
CA ASP A 31 6.81 45.71 -14.57
C ASP A 31 6.35 44.80 -13.40
N LYS A 32 7.32 44.08 -12.81
CA LYS A 32 7.77 44.31 -11.41
C LYS A 32 9.06 43.56 -11.08
N LYS A 33 10.16 44.32 -11.12
CA LYS A 33 11.54 43.90 -10.82
C LYS A 33 11.74 43.73 -9.31
N ARG A 34 11.71 42.50 -8.80
CA ARG A 34 12.18 42.18 -7.44
C ARG A 34 13.71 42.10 -7.44
N GLN A 35 14.33 43.08 -6.79
CA GLN A 35 15.75 43.08 -6.45
C GLN A 35 16.10 41.88 -5.56
N ARG A 36 17.06 41.07 -5.99
CA ARG A 36 17.90 40.26 -5.10
C ARG A 36 19.35 40.50 -5.50
N SER A 37 20.09 41.05 -4.55
CA SER A 37 21.52 41.34 -4.58
C SER A 37 22.35 40.10 -4.90
N ALA A 38 23.23 40.21 -5.90
CA ALA A 38 24.26 39.22 -6.22
C ALA A 38 25.53 39.46 -5.39
N PRO A 39 26.30 38.41 -5.01
CA PRO A 39 27.72 38.57 -4.77
C PRO A 39 28.47 38.47 -6.11
N ARG A 40 29.38 39.40 -6.30
CA ARG A 40 30.25 39.56 -7.47
C ARG A 40 31.42 38.58 -7.33
N VAL A 41 31.57 37.63 -8.24
CA VAL A 41 32.82 36.85 -8.39
C VAL A 41 33.34 37.04 -9.81
N SER A 42 34.57 37.52 -9.86
CA SER A 42 35.38 37.86 -11.03
C SER A 42 35.65 36.65 -11.93
N LYS A 43 35.59 36.88 -13.24
CA LYS A 43 36.08 35.97 -14.28
C LYS A 43 37.58 35.72 -14.09
N GLY A 44 37.92 34.46 -13.78
CA GLY A 44 39.23 33.87 -13.98
C GLY A 44 39.09 32.77 -15.03
N SER A 45 40.05 32.74 -15.94
CA SER A 45 40.20 31.84 -17.09
C SER A 45 40.33 30.37 -16.71
N ASP A 46 39.98 29.52 -17.68
CA ASP A 46 40.36 28.11 -17.82
C ASP A 46 39.96 27.16 -16.69
N ASP A 47 38.82 26.47 -16.90
CA ASP A 47 38.65 25.06 -16.55
C ASP A 47 37.31 24.57 -17.13
N THR A 48 37.32 24.19 -18.41
CA THR A 48 36.30 23.32 -19.01
C THR A 48 36.49 21.87 -18.53
N ALA A 49 36.64 21.69 -17.21
CA ALA A 49 36.86 20.42 -16.56
C ALA A 49 35.60 20.01 -15.78
N LEU A 50 34.90 19.05 -16.36
CA LEU A 50 34.18 18.00 -15.64
C LEU A 50 32.80 18.35 -15.05
N MET A 51 31.83 18.68 -15.92
CA MET A 51 30.58 17.90 -15.83
C MET A 51 30.91 16.47 -16.27
N ALA A 52 31.57 15.71 -15.40
CA ALA A 52 31.77 14.28 -15.59
C ALA A 52 30.36 13.70 -15.69
N LYS A 53 29.99 13.29 -16.91
CA LYS A 53 28.80 12.48 -17.12
C LYS A 53 28.96 11.31 -16.14
N PRO A 54 28.01 11.10 -15.20
CA PRO A 54 28.11 9.96 -14.29
C PRO A 54 28.35 8.73 -15.15
N SER A 55 29.38 7.96 -14.81
CA SER A 55 29.80 6.84 -15.65
C SER A 55 28.61 5.92 -15.88
N ASP A 56 28.56 5.26 -17.03
CA ASP A 56 27.42 4.41 -17.34
C ASP A 56 27.27 3.28 -16.30
N ASP A 57 28.35 2.92 -15.59
CA ASP A 57 28.35 2.06 -14.42
C ASP A 57 27.63 2.66 -13.20
N GLU A 58 27.84 3.94 -12.89
CA GLU A 58 27.14 4.64 -11.80
C GLU A 58 25.65 4.85 -12.11
N LYS A 59 25.31 5.10 -13.38
CA LYS A 59 23.91 5.16 -13.82
C LYS A 59 23.25 3.79 -13.68
N GLN A 60 23.91 2.72 -14.13
CA GLN A 60 23.42 1.36 -13.98
C GLN A 60 23.30 0.95 -12.50
N ALA A 61 24.23 1.35 -11.64
CA ALA A 61 24.14 1.10 -10.21
C ALA A 61 22.91 1.79 -9.59
N ARG A 62 22.68 3.06 -9.92
CA ARG A 62 21.51 3.82 -9.46
C ARG A 62 20.19 3.28 -10.03
N GLU A 63 20.18 2.81 -11.27
CA GLU A 63 19.00 2.17 -11.88
C GLU A 63 18.70 0.81 -11.24
N ARG A 64 19.72 0.00 -10.96
CA ARG A 64 19.58 -1.27 -10.22
C ARG A 64 19.07 -1.03 -8.80
N GLU A 65 19.60 -0.04 -8.10
CA GLU A 65 19.15 0.33 -6.76
C GLU A 65 17.69 0.79 -6.78
N ARG A 66 17.30 1.66 -7.73
CA ARG A 66 15.90 2.07 -7.92
C ARG A 66 14.99 0.89 -8.27
N ALA A 67 15.44 -0.04 -9.10
CA ALA A 67 14.71 -1.25 -9.44
C ALA A 67 14.55 -2.18 -8.24
N MET A 68 15.57 -2.30 -7.38
CA MET A 68 15.49 -3.07 -6.13
C MET A 68 14.48 -2.44 -5.16
N VAL A 69 14.54 -1.12 -4.93
CA VAL A 69 13.62 -0.40 -4.04
C VAL A 69 12.17 -0.53 -4.54
N GLN A 70 11.92 -0.39 -5.84
CA GLN A 70 10.58 -0.59 -6.40
C GLN A 70 10.11 -2.06 -6.30
N GLY A 71 11.02 -3.01 -6.46
CA GLY A 71 10.75 -4.44 -6.28
C GLY A 71 10.40 -4.79 -4.83
N GLU A 72 11.09 -4.17 -3.88
CA GLU A 72 10.88 -4.34 -2.45
C GLU A 72 9.53 -3.75 -2.00
N ALA A 73 9.18 -2.55 -2.45
CA ALA A 73 7.87 -1.95 -2.19
C ALA A 73 6.71 -2.84 -2.70
N ARG A 74 6.85 -3.38 -3.92
CA ARG A 74 5.87 -4.32 -4.50
C ARG A 74 5.80 -5.65 -3.73
N ARG A 75 6.94 -6.17 -3.26
CA ARG A 75 7.00 -7.40 -2.44
C ARG A 75 6.40 -7.18 -1.06
N SER A 76 6.69 -6.05 -0.41
CA SER A 76 6.11 -5.66 0.88
C SER A 76 4.58 -5.60 0.80
N LEU A 77 4.04 -4.93 -0.23
CA LEU A 77 2.59 -4.84 -0.42
C LEU A 77 1.94 -6.21 -0.72
N ARG A 78 2.62 -7.05 -1.50
CA ARG A 78 2.18 -8.45 -1.76
C ARG A 78 2.21 -9.29 -0.48
N ASN A 79 3.26 -9.14 0.32
CA ASN A 79 3.40 -9.83 1.60
C ASN A 79 2.31 -9.39 2.56
N LEU A 80 2.10 -8.08 2.76
CA LEU A 80 1.03 -7.52 3.58
C LEU A 80 -0.36 -8.04 3.16
N LYS A 81 -0.63 -8.10 1.85
CA LYS A 81 -1.86 -8.71 1.31
C LYS A 81 -1.97 -10.19 1.69
N ARG A 82 -0.87 -10.93 1.61
CA ARG A 82 -0.81 -12.35 1.99
C ARG A 82 -0.93 -12.55 3.49
N THR A 83 -0.37 -11.68 4.33
CA THR A 83 -0.51 -11.73 5.79
C THR A 83 -1.93 -11.41 6.21
N LYS A 84 -2.56 -10.37 5.62
CA LYS A 84 -3.97 -10.05 5.86
C LYS A 84 -4.90 -11.18 5.43
N GLN A 85 -4.57 -11.91 4.35
CA GLN A 85 -5.32 -13.09 3.91
C GLN A 85 -5.08 -14.33 4.79
N ARG A 86 -3.90 -14.42 5.43
CA ARG A 86 -3.60 -15.43 6.45
C ARG A 86 -4.14 -14.97 7.80
N HIS A 87 -5.45 -14.93 7.95
CA HIS A 87 -6.01 -15.12 9.30
C HIS A 87 -5.53 -16.50 9.76
N VAL A 88 -4.57 -16.53 10.68
CA VAL A 88 -3.96 -17.77 11.16
C VAL A 88 -5.02 -18.49 11.98
N LYS A 89 -5.68 -19.46 11.34
CA LYS A 89 -6.66 -20.32 12.01
C LYS A 89 -5.88 -21.37 12.79
N PHE A 90 -5.87 -21.23 14.11
CA PHE A 90 -5.38 -22.28 14.99
C PHE A 90 -6.50 -23.28 15.21
N TYR A 91 -6.20 -24.56 15.01
CA TYR A 91 -7.14 -25.65 15.27
C TYR A 91 -6.72 -26.35 16.56
N VAL A 92 -7.69 -26.56 17.44
CA VAL A 92 -7.50 -27.25 18.71
C VAL A 92 -8.46 -28.44 18.73
N ASN A 93 -7.92 -29.63 18.97
CA ASN A 93 -8.72 -30.84 19.18
C ASN A 93 -9.00 -30.96 20.67
N VAL A 94 -10.28 -30.96 21.06
CA VAL A 94 -10.72 -31.01 22.46
C VAL A 94 -11.54 -32.28 22.68
N ALA A 95 -11.14 -33.09 23.66
CA ALA A 95 -11.96 -34.18 24.15
C ALA A 95 -13.01 -33.62 25.10
N LEU A 96 -14.29 -33.87 24.81
CA LEU A 96 -15.43 -33.43 25.60
C LEU A 96 -16.20 -34.65 26.10
N ASP A 97 -16.63 -34.59 27.36
CA ASP A 97 -17.53 -35.60 27.92
C ASP A 97 -18.87 -35.59 27.18
N GLN A 98 -19.55 -36.74 27.17
CA GLN A 98 -20.81 -36.90 26.44
C GLN A 98 -21.86 -35.86 26.85
N GLU A 99 -21.98 -35.56 28.14
CA GLU A 99 -22.93 -34.57 28.66
C GLU A 99 -22.63 -33.15 28.20
N THR A 100 -21.34 -32.78 28.16
CA THR A 100 -20.91 -31.44 27.71
C THR A 100 -21.12 -31.29 26.21
N LYS A 101 -20.83 -32.34 25.43
CA LYS A 101 -21.12 -32.39 24.01
C LYS A 101 -22.62 -32.28 23.73
N ALA A 102 -23.47 -32.95 24.52
CA ALA A 102 -24.93 -32.87 24.38
C ALA A 102 -25.44 -31.45 24.66
N ARG A 103 -24.94 -30.78 25.70
CA ARG A 103 -25.26 -29.38 25.98
C ARG A 103 -24.82 -28.44 24.86
N LEU A 104 -23.62 -28.65 24.30
CA LEU A 104 -23.12 -27.86 23.18
C LEU A 104 -23.97 -28.05 21.91
N VAL A 105 -24.41 -29.28 21.62
CA VAL A 105 -25.30 -29.57 20.49
C VAL A 105 -26.65 -28.89 20.69
N ARG A 106 -27.21 -28.95 21.90
CA ARG A 106 -28.49 -28.30 22.22
C ARG A 106 -28.40 -26.79 22.05
N ALA A 107 -27.37 -26.15 22.61
CA ALA A 107 -27.15 -24.71 22.48
C ALA A 107 -26.92 -24.29 21.02
N ALA A 108 -26.19 -25.10 20.24
CA ALA A 108 -26.00 -24.86 18.81
C ALA A 108 -27.32 -24.93 18.03
N TYR A 109 -28.19 -25.89 18.38
CA TYR A 109 -29.50 -26.05 17.77
C TYR A 109 -30.46 -24.91 18.14
N GLU A 110 -30.53 -24.52 19.42
CA GLU A 110 -31.44 -23.45 19.88
C GLU A 110 -31.08 -22.07 19.31
N ASN A 111 -29.81 -21.81 19.02
CA ASN A 111 -29.35 -20.54 18.45
C ASN A 111 -29.20 -20.57 16.92
N ASP A 112 -29.47 -21.71 16.26
CA ASP A 112 -29.22 -21.94 14.83
C ASP A 112 -27.77 -21.61 14.39
N VAL A 113 -26.79 -21.85 15.26
CA VAL A 113 -25.37 -21.57 15.00
C VAL A 113 -24.54 -22.86 15.03
N LYS A 114 -23.42 -22.88 14.30
CA LYS A 114 -22.45 -23.97 14.37
C LYS A 114 -21.84 -24.07 15.77
N MET A 115 -21.64 -25.30 16.25
CA MET A 115 -20.99 -25.60 17.54
C MET A 115 -19.66 -24.84 17.74
N THR A 116 -18.90 -24.60 16.66
CA THR A 116 -17.63 -23.87 16.71
C THR A 116 -17.77 -22.41 17.11
N VAL A 117 -18.89 -21.76 16.77
CA VAL A 117 -19.12 -20.36 17.13
C VAL A 117 -19.48 -20.27 18.61
N VAL A 118 -20.37 -21.14 19.08
CA VAL A 118 -20.70 -21.27 20.50
C VAL A 118 -19.46 -21.55 21.34
N MET A 119 -18.59 -22.45 20.87
CA MET A 119 -17.32 -22.75 21.55
C MET A 119 -16.39 -21.54 21.60
N LYS A 120 -16.33 -20.76 20.51
CA LYS A 120 -15.52 -19.55 20.46
C LYS A 120 -16.02 -18.51 21.46
N GLU A 121 -17.33 -18.24 21.47
CA GLU A 121 -17.93 -17.28 22.40
C GLU A 121 -17.77 -17.72 23.86
N ALA A 122 -17.89 -19.02 24.14
CA ALA A 122 -17.65 -19.57 25.47
C ALA A 122 -16.19 -19.38 25.93
N ILE A 123 -15.22 -19.60 25.03
CA ILE A 123 -13.80 -19.37 25.32
C ILE A 123 -13.53 -17.87 25.50
N ASP A 124 -14.02 -17.02 24.60
CA ASP A 124 -13.84 -15.56 24.67
C ASP A 124 -14.45 -15.02 25.99
N PHE A 125 -15.62 -15.51 26.39
CA PHE A 125 -16.25 -15.19 27.68
C PHE A 125 -15.37 -15.62 28.86
N TYR A 126 -14.90 -16.88 28.86
CA TYR A 126 -14.04 -17.38 29.94
C TYR A 126 -12.70 -16.64 30.04
N LEU A 127 -12.09 -16.26 28.92
CA LEU A 127 -10.83 -15.51 28.91
C LEU A 127 -11.03 -14.07 29.39
N SER A 128 -12.07 -13.40 28.89
CA SER A 128 -12.37 -12.01 29.27
C SER A 128 -12.78 -11.87 30.74
N GLU A 129 -13.57 -12.81 31.28
CA GLU A 129 -13.98 -12.80 32.69
C GLU A 129 -12.79 -13.01 33.64
N ASN A 130 -11.80 -13.80 33.22
CA ASN A 130 -10.59 -14.06 34.00
C ASN A 130 -9.42 -13.10 33.69
N GLY A 131 -9.61 -12.15 32.77
CA GLY A 131 -8.63 -11.12 32.41
C GLY A 131 -7.39 -11.65 31.66
N TYR A 132 -7.53 -12.75 30.92
CA TYR A 132 -6.49 -13.29 30.05
C TYR A 132 -6.40 -12.57 28.70
#